data_AF-A0AAD7GA18-F1
#
_entry.id   AF-A0AAD7GA18-F1
#
_cell.length_a   1.000
_cell.length_b   1.000
_cell.length_c   1.000
_cell.angle_alpha   90.00
_cell.angle_beta   90.00
_cell.angle_gamma   90.00
#
_symmetry.space_group_name_H-M   'P 1'
#
loop_
_entity.id
_entity.type
_entity.pdbx_description
1 polymer ?
#
loop_
_entity_poly.entity_id
_entity_poly.type
_entity_poly.pdbx_seq_one_letter_code
_entity_poly.pdbx_strand_id
1 'polypeptide(L)'
;MAVERLSSMISSLSDIQSRLQQLRNAPPSLLKSSMPFSSPSIRHDFQQLKELADTIRSDSVQEALRTATNSERADKSDLNRNGRRETRKRRRPPSPDSPQPFIPYDTRSSSLFPVTSDEPPALRAHELAGYIREFNPTHSCKLHIWTRIPGSTQLGNPAVVRFTIRDVLVCYVTMAYAPSDPVLVIETEKKSPHSQSDFLVYQSLSQQIAKMLQSHPRVSFQSLMNLMCTYEGIFIDRCTSCERVLSAEGHVPPVVRIWLDAGKDSKGRWEPRHASCPQT
;
A
#
# COMPACT_ATOMS: atom_id res chain seq x y z
N MET A 1 -48.67 -1.19 -30.99
CA MET A 1 -48.77 -0.48 -29.70
C MET A 1 -47.96 -1.11 -28.56
N ALA A 2 -48.30 -2.30 -28.02
CA ALA A 2 -47.55 -2.86 -26.87
C ALA A 2 -46.07 -3.20 -27.19
N VAL A 3 -45.81 -3.73 -28.40
CA VAL A 3 -44.45 -4.08 -28.85
C VAL A 3 -43.58 -2.85 -29.08
N GLU A 4 -44.15 -1.78 -29.63
CA GLU A 4 -43.44 -0.50 -29.89
C GLU A 4 -43.07 0.22 -28.59
N ARG A 5 -43.93 0.12 -27.56
CA ARG A 5 -43.63 0.66 -26.24
C ARG A 5 -42.47 -0.09 -25.57
N LEU A 6 -42.47 -1.42 -25.67
CA LEU A 6 -41.39 -2.26 -25.15
C LEU A 6 -40.06 -2.01 -25.89
N SER A 7 -40.07 -1.89 -27.21
CA SER A 7 -38.86 -1.61 -27.98
C SER A 7 -38.27 -0.23 -27.64
N SER A 8 -39.13 0.77 -27.43
CA SER A 8 -38.72 2.10 -26.95
C SER A 8 -38.06 2.02 -25.57
N MET A 9 -38.66 1.31 -24.61
CA MET A 9 -38.08 1.12 -23.28
C MET A 9 -36.73 0.39 -23.31
N ILE A 10 -36.61 -0.66 -24.11
CA ILE A 10 -35.35 -1.41 -24.28
C ILE A 10 -34.27 -0.50 -24.87
N SER A 11 -34.61 0.30 -25.87
CA SER A 11 -33.69 1.27 -26.48
C SER A 11 -33.19 2.29 -25.46
N SER A 12 -34.08 2.88 -24.65
CA SER A 12 -33.71 3.83 -23.60
C SER A 12 -32.78 3.20 -22.54
N LEU A 13 -33.05 1.97 -22.10
CA LEU A 13 -32.20 1.29 -21.13
C LEU A 13 -30.84 0.90 -21.72
N SER A 14 -30.79 0.50 -22.99
CA SER A 14 -29.54 0.18 -23.68
C SER A 14 -28.67 1.43 -23.91
N ASP A 15 -29.28 2.58 -24.19
CA ASP A 15 -28.55 3.86 -24.32
C ASP A 15 -27.95 4.30 -22.97
N ILE A 16 -28.69 4.12 -21.87
CA ILE A 16 -28.14 4.40 -20.53
C ILE A 16 -26.97 3.48 -20.21
N GLN A 17 -27.08 2.19 -20.56
CA GLN A 17 -25.99 1.24 -20.33
C GLN A 17 -24.73 1.62 -21.12
N SER A 18 -24.86 2.05 -22.38
CA SER A 18 -23.71 2.46 -23.19
C SER A 18 -23.03 3.71 -22.60
N ARG A 19 -23.81 4.71 -22.18
CA ARG A 19 -23.31 5.93 -21.50
C ARG A 19 -22.62 5.62 -20.17
N LEU A 20 -23.18 4.72 -19.37
CA LEU A 20 -22.55 4.27 -18.12
C LEU A 20 -21.24 3.52 -18.36
N GLN A 21 -21.14 2.73 -19.44
CA GLN A 21 -19.88 2.08 -19.83
C GLN A 21 -18.82 3.09 -20.27
N GLN A 22 -19.21 4.14 -20.99
CA GLN A 22 -18.30 5.22 -21.37
C GLN A 22 -17.77 5.96 -20.13
N LEU A 23 -18.62 6.26 -19.16
CA LEU A 23 -18.20 6.90 -17.90
C LEU A 23 -17.37 5.99 -16.98
N ARG A 24 -17.55 4.67 -17.04
CA ARG A 24 -16.67 3.74 -16.31
C ARG A 24 -15.23 3.76 -16.81
N ASN A 25 -15.02 4.19 -18.05
CA ASN A 25 -13.70 4.44 -18.61
C ASN A 25 -13.23 5.88 -18.39
N ALA A 26 -13.96 6.69 -17.61
CA ALA A 26 -13.55 8.05 -17.32
C ALA A 26 -12.16 8.08 -16.66
N PRO A 27 -11.30 9.05 -17.01
CA PRO A 27 -9.94 9.05 -16.54
C PRO A 27 -9.91 9.21 -15.01
N PRO A 28 -9.00 8.52 -14.31
CA PRO A 28 -8.87 8.56 -12.85
C PRO A 28 -8.54 9.97 -12.29
N SER A 29 -8.35 10.96 -13.16
CA SER A 29 -8.21 12.38 -12.83
C SER A 29 -9.45 12.96 -12.13
N LEU A 30 -10.66 12.50 -12.44
CA LEU A 30 -11.89 12.99 -11.77
C LEU A 30 -12.01 12.52 -10.31
N LEU A 31 -11.30 11.45 -9.93
CA LEU A 31 -11.29 10.91 -8.57
C LEU A 31 -10.22 11.59 -7.68
N LYS A 32 -9.34 12.41 -8.27
CA LYS A 32 -8.29 13.13 -7.55
C LYS A 32 -8.75 14.56 -7.25
N SER A 33 -9.26 14.78 -6.03
CA SER A 33 -9.78 16.05 -5.50
C SER A 33 -8.78 17.23 -5.45
N SER A 34 -7.54 17.06 -5.93
CA SER A 34 -6.42 17.98 -5.70
C SER A 34 -6.08 18.90 -6.87
N MET A 35 -6.81 18.87 -7.99
CA MET A 35 -6.51 19.72 -9.13
C MET A 35 -7.33 21.02 -9.10
N PRO A 36 -6.75 22.18 -9.47
CA PRO A 36 -7.52 23.40 -9.62
C PRO A 36 -8.63 23.18 -10.65
N PHE A 37 -9.88 23.48 -10.27
CA PHE A 37 -11.14 23.32 -11.04
C PHE A 37 -11.20 24.12 -12.37
N SER A 38 -10.06 24.61 -12.85
CA SER A 38 -9.95 25.56 -13.96
C SER A 38 -9.67 24.89 -15.30
N SER A 39 -9.49 23.56 -15.37
CA SER A 39 -9.29 22.90 -16.67
C SER A 39 -10.63 22.73 -17.42
N PRO A 40 -10.70 23.12 -18.71
CA PRO A 40 -11.93 23.04 -19.51
C PRO A 40 -12.43 21.59 -19.70
N SER A 41 -11.53 20.60 -19.66
CA SER A 41 -11.87 19.17 -19.78
C SER A 41 -12.71 18.67 -18.61
N ILE A 42 -12.38 19.07 -17.37
CA ILE A 42 -13.10 18.61 -16.17
C ILE A 42 -14.54 19.13 -16.18
N ARG A 43 -14.76 20.38 -16.62
CA ARG A 43 -16.11 20.96 -16.71
C ARG A 43 -16.99 20.19 -17.69
N HIS A 44 -16.44 19.77 -18.82
CA HIS A 44 -17.14 18.94 -19.79
C HIS A 44 -17.54 17.59 -19.18
N ASP A 45 -16.65 16.92 -18.46
CA ASP A 45 -16.95 15.63 -17.82
C ASP A 45 -18.03 15.76 -16.74
N PHE A 46 -18.00 16.82 -15.92
CA PHE A 46 -19.05 17.11 -14.96
C PHE A 46 -20.40 17.42 -15.63
N GLN A 47 -20.37 18.10 -16.77
CA GLN A 47 -21.58 18.38 -17.55
C GLN A 47 -22.18 17.08 -18.11
N GLN A 48 -21.36 16.16 -18.63
CA GLN A 48 -21.81 14.84 -19.07
C GLN A 48 -22.41 14.00 -17.92
N LEU A 49 -21.80 14.05 -16.73
CA LEU A 49 -22.34 13.39 -15.54
C LEU A 49 -23.69 13.96 -15.14
N LYS A 50 -23.87 15.28 -15.23
CA LYS A 50 -25.13 15.96 -14.95
C LYS A 50 -26.21 15.56 -15.94
N GLU A 51 -25.91 15.59 -17.25
CA GLU A 51 -26.84 15.17 -18.30
C GLU A 51 -27.27 13.72 -18.17
N LEU A 52 -26.35 12.82 -17.79
CA LEU A 52 -26.70 11.44 -17.49
C LEU A 52 -27.60 11.35 -16.26
N ALA A 53 -27.30 12.08 -15.19
CA ALA A 53 -28.13 12.09 -13.99
C ALA A 53 -29.56 12.57 -14.28
N ASP A 54 -29.70 13.62 -15.09
CA ASP A 54 -30.99 14.15 -15.53
C ASP A 54 -31.73 13.15 -16.43
N THR A 55 -31.01 12.46 -17.33
CA THR A 55 -31.57 11.38 -18.16
C THR A 55 -32.08 10.22 -17.29
N ILE A 56 -31.31 9.79 -16.29
CA ILE A 56 -31.72 8.73 -15.35
C ILE A 56 -32.96 9.15 -14.56
N ARG A 57 -33.06 10.43 -14.18
CA ARG A 57 -34.21 10.98 -13.44
C ARG A 57 -35.46 11.19 -14.31
N SER A 58 -35.34 11.13 -15.64
CA SER A 58 -36.48 11.31 -16.54
C SER A 58 -37.56 10.25 -16.30
N ASP A 59 -38.82 10.65 -16.41
CA ASP A 59 -39.97 9.78 -16.11
C ASP A 59 -40.02 8.56 -17.03
N SER A 60 -39.65 8.70 -18.31
CA SER A 60 -39.64 7.60 -19.27
C SER A 60 -38.64 6.50 -18.89
N VAL A 61 -37.47 6.88 -18.40
CA VAL A 61 -36.43 5.96 -17.94
C VAL A 61 -36.84 5.31 -16.63
N GLN A 62 -37.35 6.10 -15.68
CA GLN A 62 -37.84 5.58 -14.41
C GLN A 62 -38.99 4.59 -14.60
N GLU A 63 -39.89 4.86 -15.54
CA GLU A 63 -40.97 3.95 -15.93
C GLU A 63 -40.43 2.68 -16.58
N ALA A 64 -39.45 2.78 -17.49
CA ALA A 64 -38.80 1.63 -18.09
C ALA A 64 -38.11 0.74 -17.03
N LEU A 65 -37.41 1.34 -16.06
CA LEU A 65 -36.76 0.63 -14.96
C LEU A 65 -37.77 -0.06 -14.03
N ARG A 66 -38.86 0.62 -13.67
CA ARG A 66 -39.94 0.02 -12.87
C ARG A 66 -40.60 -1.14 -13.61
N THR A 67 -40.86 -0.98 -14.91
CA THR A 67 -41.44 -2.02 -15.76
C THR A 67 -40.51 -3.22 -15.87
N ALA A 68 -39.20 -2.99 -16.06
CA ALA A 68 -38.19 -4.05 -16.08
C ALA A 68 -38.11 -4.79 -14.73
N THR A 69 -38.15 -4.07 -13.61
CA THR A 69 -38.14 -4.66 -12.25
C THR A 69 -39.39 -5.52 -12.01
N ASN A 70 -40.56 -5.03 -12.43
CA ASN A 70 -41.80 -5.78 -12.32
C ASN A 70 -41.81 -7.01 -13.23
N SER A 71 -41.24 -6.89 -14.44
CA SER A 71 -41.06 -8.02 -15.35
C SER A 71 -40.14 -9.08 -14.76
N GLU A 72 -39.02 -8.69 -14.13
CA GLU A 72 -38.09 -9.60 -13.47
C GLU A 72 -38.76 -10.33 -12.30
N ARG A 73 -39.60 -9.64 -11.51
CA ARG A 73 -40.37 -10.26 -10.41
C ARG A 73 -41.49 -11.19 -10.90
N ALA A 74 -42.10 -10.86 -12.04
CA ALA A 74 -43.15 -11.69 -12.64
C ALA A 74 -42.59 -12.91 -13.37
N ASP A 75 -41.33 -12.86 -13.78
CA ASP A 75 -40.62 -13.96 -14.40
C ASP A 75 -40.27 -15.02 -13.35
N LYS A 76 -41.05 -16.11 -13.34
CA LYS A 76 -40.81 -17.29 -12.49
C LYS A 76 -39.80 -18.25 -13.10
N SER A 77 -39.26 -17.94 -14.27
CA SER A 77 -38.15 -18.71 -14.79
C SER A 77 -36.94 -18.39 -13.94
N ASP A 78 -36.41 -19.37 -13.20
CA ASP A 78 -35.14 -19.30 -12.47
C ASP A 78 -33.93 -19.16 -13.42
N LEU A 79 -34.07 -18.36 -14.49
CA LEU A 79 -33.01 -17.91 -15.38
C LEU A 79 -32.18 -16.86 -14.63
N ASN A 80 -31.49 -17.35 -13.61
CA ASN A 80 -30.56 -16.61 -12.79
C ASN A 80 -29.51 -15.97 -13.73
N ARG A 81 -29.63 -14.66 -13.97
CA ARG A 81 -28.73 -13.88 -14.87
C ARG A 81 -27.27 -13.88 -14.40
N ASN A 82 -26.99 -14.47 -13.25
CA ASN A 82 -25.64 -14.81 -12.79
C ASN A 82 -25.03 -16.08 -13.45
N GLY A 83 -25.62 -16.61 -14.53
CA GLY A 83 -25.06 -17.74 -15.29
C GLY A 83 -23.64 -17.53 -15.85
N ARG A 84 -23.07 -16.32 -15.81
CA ARG A 84 -21.69 -16.07 -16.26
C ARG A 84 -20.63 -16.60 -15.29
N ARG A 85 -20.96 -16.99 -14.06
CA ARG A 85 -19.95 -17.46 -13.08
C ARG A 85 -19.94 -18.96 -12.81
N GLU A 86 -20.91 -19.74 -13.29
CA GLU A 86 -21.01 -21.16 -12.94
C GLU A 86 -20.48 -22.14 -14.00
N THR A 87 -20.37 -21.75 -15.27
CA THR A 87 -20.04 -22.67 -16.38
C THR A 87 -18.55 -22.81 -16.71
N ARG A 88 -17.63 -22.32 -15.86
CA ARG A 88 -16.18 -22.57 -15.99
C ARG A 88 -15.64 -23.69 -15.08
N LYS A 89 -16.52 -24.53 -14.54
CA LYS A 89 -16.15 -25.70 -13.71
C LYS A 89 -16.37 -27.07 -14.38
N ARG A 90 -16.60 -27.16 -15.69
CA ARG A 90 -16.68 -28.47 -16.38
C ARG A 90 -15.55 -28.64 -17.39
N ARG A 91 -14.81 -29.74 -17.22
CA ARG A 91 -13.62 -30.21 -17.95
C ARG A 91 -12.28 -29.68 -17.47
N ARG A 92 -11.98 -29.89 -16.18
CA ARG A 92 -10.59 -30.27 -15.83
C ARG A 92 -10.49 -31.79 -16.04
N PRO A 93 -9.38 -32.32 -16.59
CA PRO A 93 -9.07 -33.75 -16.52
C PRO A 93 -9.16 -34.23 -15.07
N PRO A 94 -9.40 -35.53 -14.81
CA PRO A 94 -9.41 -36.06 -13.45
C PRO A 94 -8.18 -35.54 -12.72
N SER A 95 -8.40 -34.84 -11.60
CA SER A 95 -7.30 -34.33 -10.79
C SER A 95 -6.35 -35.50 -10.52
N PRO A 96 -5.04 -35.35 -10.80
CA PRO A 96 -4.07 -36.35 -10.36
C PRO A 96 -4.24 -36.55 -8.85
N ASP A 97 -3.96 -37.78 -8.38
CA ASP A 97 -4.13 -38.27 -7.01
C ASP A 97 -4.16 -37.18 -5.95
N SER A 98 -5.16 -37.29 -5.06
CA SER A 98 -5.40 -36.48 -3.86
C SER A 98 -4.27 -35.49 -3.53
N PRO A 99 -4.55 -34.18 -3.43
CA PRO A 99 -3.51 -33.19 -3.17
C PRO A 99 -2.67 -33.71 -2.01
N GLN A 100 -1.36 -33.86 -2.25
CA GLN A 100 -0.45 -34.33 -1.22
C GLN A 100 -0.81 -33.58 0.08
N PRO A 101 -0.94 -34.30 1.21
CA PRO A 101 -1.34 -33.69 2.46
C PRO A 101 -0.52 -32.43 2.63
N PHE A 102 -1.20 -31.29 2.82
CA PHE A 102 -0.56 -29.98 2.95
C PHE A 102 0.59 -30.15 3.93
N ILE A 103 1.80 -30.17 3.42
CA ILE A 103 3.00 -30.13 4.24
C ILE A 103 2.97 -28.68 4.70
N PRO A 104 2.65 -28.36 5.97
CA PRO A 104 2.82 -27.02 6.44
C PRO A 104 4.28 -26.68 6.14
N TYR A 105 4.48 -25.70 5.26
CA TYR A 105 5.80 -25.14 5.09
C TYR A 105 6.29 -24.85 6.48
N ASP A 106 7.45 -25.39 6.85
CA ASP A 106 8.11 -25.04 8.10
C ASP A 106 8.15 -23.52 8.11
N THR A 107 7.23 -22.92 8.86
CA THR A 107 7.21 -21.49 9.13
C THR A 107 8.42 -21.29 10.01
N ARG A 108 9.61 -21.28 9.40
CA ARG A 108 10.77 -20.64 9.97
C ARG A 108 10.25 -19.28 10.35
N SER A 109 10.12 -19.05 11.65
CA SER A 109 9.89 -17.74 12.21
C SER A 109 11.15 -16.94 11.90
N SER A 110 11.30 -16.53 10.63
CA SER A 110 12.31 -15.55 10.25
C SER A 110 11.86 -14.30 10.94
N SER A 111 12.40 -14.06 12.14
CA SER A 111 12.27 -12.76 12.78
C SER A 111 12.68 -11.74 11.74
N LEU A 112 11.81 -10.76 11.48
CA LEU A 112 12.05 -9.79 10.42
C LEU A 112 13.20 -8.85 10.80
N PHE A 113 13.60 -8.84 12.06
CA PHE A 113 14.78 -8.15 12.56
C PHE A 113 15.78 -9.19 13.09
N PRO A 114 17.09 -8.96 12.91
CA PRO A 114 18.11 -9.79 13.53
C PRO A 114 17.92 -9.89 15.04
N VAL A 115 17.92 -11.09 15.59
CA VAL A 115 18.18 -11.30 17.02
C VAL A 115 19.68 -11.54 17.16
N THR A 116 20.48 -10.48 17.05
CA THR A 116 21.91 -10.60 17.32
C THR A 116 22.15 -10.67 18.82
N SER A 117 22.92 -11.65 19.29
CA SER A 117 23.40 -11.71 20.69
C SER A 117 24.14 -10.44 21.10
N ASP A 118 24.70 -9.73 20.12
CA ASP A 118 25.50 -8.52 20.28
C ASP A 118 24.67 -7.23 20.11
N GLU A 119 23.33 -7.31 20.15
CA GLU A 119 22.51 -6.10 20.04
C GLU A 119 22.80 -5.19 21.24
N PRO A 120 23.19 -3.92 21.02
CA PRO A 120 23.38 -2.99 22.11
C PRO A 120 22.06 -2.78 22.87
N PRO A 121 22.13 -2.43 24.17
CA PRO A 121 20.93 -2.16 24.94
C PRO A 121 20.07 -1.08 24.28
N ALA A 122 18.76 -1.18 24.46
CA ALA A 122 17.80 -0.25 23.89
C ALA A 122 18.15 1.20 24.27
N LEU A 123 18.21 2.08 23.25
CA LEU A 123 18.68 3.46 23.42
C LEU A 123 17.80 4.24 24.39
N ARG A 124 18.42 4.92 25.36
CA ARG A 124 17.69 5.79 26.28
C ARG A 124 17.54 7.20 25.71
N ALA A 125 16.51 7.92 26.15
CA ALA A 125 16.17 9.25 25.68
C ALA A 125 17.34 10.26 25.79
N HIS A 126 18.12 10.19 26.86
CA HIS A 126 19.27 11.08 27.08
C HIS A 126 20.50 10.72 26.21
N GLU A 127 20.58 9.47 25.74
CA GLU A 127 21.67 8.97 24.90
C GLU A 127 21.45 9.30 23.42
N LEU A 128 20.23 9.65 23.02
CA LEU A 128 19.84 9.93 21.64
C LEU A 128 20.74 10.96 20.96
N ALA A 129 21.06 12.05 21.66
CA ALA A 129 21.93 13.09 21.11
C ALA A 129 23.37 12.59 20.90
N GLY A 130 23.88 11.74 21.80
CA GLY A 130 25.19 11.10 21.67
C GLY A 130 25.22 10.14 20.48
N TYR A 131 24.24 9.25 20.40
CA TYR A 131 24.06 8.32 19.30
C TYR A 131 24.02 9.03 17.93
N ILE A 132 23.27 10.13 17.79
CA ILE A 132 23.20 10.89 16.53
C ILE A 132 24.56 11.48 16.13
N ARG A 133 25.34 11.98 17.11
CA ARG A 133 26.69 12.52 16.86
C ARG A 133 27.67 11.45 16.40
N GLU A 134 27.53 10.22 16.88
CA GLU A 134 28.36 9.07 16.48
C GLU A 134 27.89 8.46 15.15
N PHE A 135 26.59 8.43 14.91
CA PHE A 135 25.98 7.88 13.70
C PHE A 135 26.26 8.71 12.45
N ASN A 136 26.08 10.03 12.54
CA ASN A 136 26.22 10.94 11.39
C ASN A 136 27.61 10.94 10.71
N PRO A 137 28.76 10.82 11.39
CA PRO A 137 30.05 10.73 10.73
C PRO A 137 30.35 9.34 10.16
N THR A 138 29.75 8.28 10.71
CA THR A 138 30.01 6.90 10.30
C THR A 138 29.13 6.44 9.13
N HIS A 139 28.01 7.13 8.90
CA HIS A 139 27.04 6.79 7.86
C HIS A 139 26.91 7.92 6.82
N SER A 140 26.61 7.52 5.58
CA SER A 140 26.18 8.40 4.49
C SER A 140 24.86 9.13 4.81
N CYS A 141 23.99 8.45 5.56
CA CYS A 141 22.69 8.92 6.02
C CYS A 141 22.85 9.92 7.19
N LYS A 142 21.87 10.81 7.36
CA LYS A 142 21.86 11.81 8.43
C LYS A 142 20.64 11.69 9.33
N LEU A 143 20.88 11.81 10.63
CA LEU A 143 19.88 11.91 11.68
C LEU A 143 19.87 13.33 12.25
N HIS A 144 18.67 13.85 12.48
CA HIS A 144 18.46 15.14 13.14
C HIS A 144 17.23 15.06 14.05
N ILE A 145 17.34 15.55 15.28
CA ILE A 145 16.18 15.67 16.19
C ILE A 145 15.29 16.79 15.66
N TRP A 146 14.08 16.47 15.23
CA TRP A 146 13.15 17.45 14.71
C TRP A 146 12.37 18.08 15.87
N THR A 147 12.57 19.38 16.10
CA THR A 147 11.82 20.16 17.09
C THR A 147 10.91 21.16 16.37
N ARG A 148 9.66 21.29 16.83
CA ARG A 148 8.76 22.34 16.33
C ARG A 148 9.20 23.74 16.75
N ILE A 149 9.81 23.84 17.93
CA ILE A 149 10.25 25.10 18.52
C ILE A 149 11.78 25.21 18.33
N PRO A 150 12.27 26.16 17.52
CA PRO A 150 13.69 26.41 17.40
C PRO A 150 14.25 26.89 18.76
N GLY A 151 15.39 26.33 19.18
CA GLY A 151 16.08 26.71 20.42
C GLY A 151 15.74 25.89 21.67
N SER A 152 14.76 24.97 21.62
CA SER A 152 14.54 24.03 22.74
C SER A 152 15.66 22.99 22.80
N THR A 153 16.37 22.92 23.92
CA THR A 153 17.35 21.87 24.23
C THR A 153 16.71 20.62 24.83
N GLN A 154 15.45 20.72 25.27
CA GLN A 154 14.72 19.60 25.86
C GLN A 154 14.12 18.72 24.77
N LEU A 155 14.34 17.41 24.91
CA LEU A 155 13.74 16.39 24.05
C LEU A 155 12.25 16.27 24.40
N GLY A 156 11.38 16.65 23.46
CA GLY A 156 9.94 16.47 23.62
C GLY A 156 9.54 15.00 23.74
N ASN A 157 8.35 14.75 24.29
CA ASN A 157 7.71 13.43 24.28
C ASN A 157 6.30 13.59 23.66
N PRO A 158 6.07 13.07 22.44
CA PRO A 158 6.96 12.21 21.67
C PRO A 158 8.16 12.96 21.07
N ALA A 159 9.28 12.25 20.95
CA ALA A 159 10.48 12.69 20.25
C ALA A 159 10.37 12.33 18.76
N VAL A 160 10.65 13.27 17.87
CA VAL A 160 10.65 13.01 16.42
C VAL A 160 12.06 13.13 15.90
N VAL A 161 12.54 12.09 15.22
CA VAL A 161 13.84 12.10 14.54
C VAL A 161 13.63 12.08 13.04
N ARG A 162 14.23 13.05 12.37
CA ARG A 162 14.31 13.11 10.91
C ARG A 162 15.51 12.28 10.46
N PHE A 163 15.25 11.21 9.73
CA PHE A 163 16.24 10.42 9.01
C PHE A 163 16.26 10.86 7.54
N THR A 164 17.45 11.09 6.99
CA THR A 164 17.63 11.56 5.62
C THR A 164 18.69 10.73 4.92
N ILE A 165 18.32 10.16 3.77
CA ILE A 165 19.24 9.66 2.76
C ILE A 165 19.24 10.69 1.65
N ARG A 166 20.41 11.29 1.37
CA ARG A 166 20.53 12.37 0.39
C ARG A 166 20.02 11.90 -0.98
N ASP A 167 19.19 12.71 -1.61
CA ASP A 167 18.59 12.48 -2.94
C ASP A 167 17.72 11.20 -3.06
N VAL A 168 17.46 10.49 -1.95
CA VAL A 168 16.69 9.23 -1.93
C VAL A 168 15.44 9.36 -1.08
N LEU A 169 15.55 9.63 0.23
CA LEU A 169 14.36 9.71 1.08
C LEU A 169 14.56 10.57 2.33
N VAL A 170 13.46 11.12 2.82
CA VAL A 170 13.36 11.71 4.15
C VAL A 170 12.25 10.98 4.90
N CYS A 171 12.56 10.47 6.08
CA CYS A 171 11.62 9.79 6.97
C CYS A 171 11.59 10.51 8.33
N TYR A 172 10.42 10.60 8.93
CA TYR A 172 10.24 11.10 10.28
C TYR A 172 9.83 9.92 11.16
N VAL A 173 10.66 9.62 12.15
CA VAL A 173 10.45 8.52 13.08
C VAL A 173 10.03 9.13 14.41
N THR A 174 8.80 8.80 14.81
CA THR A 174 8.24 9.22 16.10
C THR A 174 8.56 8.15 17.15
N MET A 175 9.07 8.59 18.29
CA MET A 175 9.40 7.75 19.41
C MET A 175 8.76 8.31 20.66
N ALA A 176 8.26 7.43 21.53
CA ALA A 176 7.81 7.79 22.85
C ALA A 176 8.66 7.07 23.90
N TYR A 177 8.67 7.62 25.11
CA TYR A 177 9.31 7.02 26.26
C TYR A 177 8.49 7.32 27.52
N ALA A 178 8.56 6.44 28.52
CA ALA A 178 7.94 6.70 29.80
C ALA A 178 8.89 7.53 30.69
N PRO A 179 8.42 8.47 31.52
CA PRO A 179 9.28 9.19 32.45
C PRO A 179 9.98 8.26 33.46
N SER A 180 9.33 7.15 33.81
CA SER A 180 9.85 6.13 34.74
C SER A 180 10.88 5.19 34.09
N ASP A 181 10.77 4.98 32.79
CA ASP A 181 11.66 4.13 32.00
C ASP A 181 11.96 4.84 30.68
N PRO A 182 13.04 5.63 30.62
CA PRO A 182 13.34 6.51 29.50
C PRO A 182 13.92 5.76 28.29
N VAL A 183 13.55 4.49 28.11
CA VAL A 183 13.86 3.71 26.90
C VAL A 183 13.00 4.19 25.76
N LEU A 184 13.63 4.48 24.61
CA LEU A 184 12.93 4.92 23.42
C LEU A 184 12.21 3.75 22.77
N VAL A 185 10.89 3.87 22.65
CA VAL A 185 10.05 2.93 21.92
C VAL A 185 9.56 3.62 20.65
N ILE A 186 9.67 2.93 19.53
CA ILE A 186 9.21 3.43 18.24
C ILE A 186 7.68 3.40 18.23
N GLU A 187 7.05 4.56 18.08
CA GLU A 187 5.62 4.62 17.91
C GLU A 187 5.28 4.37 16.44
N THR A 188 4.53 3.30 16.18
CA THR A 188 3.94 3.11 14.86
C THR A 188 2.89 4.19 14.63
N GLU A 189 3.19 5.14 13.75
CA GLU A 189 2.31 6.25 13.41
C GLU A 189 0.91 5.74 13.03
N LYS A 190 -0.13 6.22 13.75
CA LYS A 190 -1.51 6.18 13.24
C LYS A 190 -1.58 7.15 12.07
N LYS A 191 -1.30 6.66 10.85
CA LYS A 191 -1.33 7.43 9.60
C LYS A 191 -2.49 8.42 9.59
N SER A 192 -2.19 9.70 9.44
CA SER A 192 -3.19 10.66 8.97
C SER A 192 -3.53 10.32 7.50
N PRO A 193 -4.81 10.32 7.09
CA PRO A 193 -5.25 9.87 5.76
C PRO A 193 -4.66 10.67 4.58
N HIS A 194 -3.94 11.76 4.82
CA HIS A 194 -3.36 12.64 3.80
C HIS A 194 -1.82 12.56 3.66
N SER A 195 -1.15 11.63 4.35
CA SER A 195 0.33 11.52 4.35
C SER A 195 0.87 10.37 3.47
N GLN A 196 0.24 10.11 2.32
CA GLN A 196 0.78 9.14 1.36
C GLN A 196 1.63 9.86 0.32
N SER A 197 2.86 9.41 0.12
CA SER A 197 3.70 9.91 -0.98
C SER A 197 3.03 9.66 -2.32
N ASP A 198 3.16 10.57 -3.28
CA ASP A 198 2.67 10.39 -4.65
C ASP A 198 3.45 9.31 -5.43
N PHE A 199 4.64 8.94 -4.96
CA PHE A 199 5.48 7.95 -5.63
C PHE A 199 5.22 6.53 -5.08
N LEU A 200 4.87 5.62 -5.99
CA LEU A 200 4.55 4.22 -5.68
C LEU A 200 5.66 3.50 -4.89
N VAL A 201 6.93 3.84 -5.16
CA VAL A 201 8.08 3.29 -4.43
C VAL A 201 8.00 3.60 -2.94
N TYR A 202 7.72 4.85 -2.56
CA TYR A 202 7.65 5.27 -1.16
C TYR A 202 6.36 4.81 -0.49
N GLN A 203 5.26 4.69 -1.24
CA GLN A 203 4.05 4.03 -0.75
C GLN A 203 4.35 2.57 -0.38
N SER A 204 5.00 1.83 -1.28
CA SER A 204 5.34 0.42 -1.06
C SER A 204 6.35 0.26 0.09
N LEU A 205 7.37 1.12 0.14
CA LEU A 205 8.36 1.15 1.22
C LEU A 205 7.72 1.43 2.58
N SER A 206 6.87 2.46 2.68
CA SER A 206 6.19 2.81 3.94
C SER A 206 5.27 1.69 4.42
N GLN A 207 4.58 1.01 3.49
CA GLN A 207 3.75 -0.15 3.82
C GLN A 207 4.60 -1.32 4.32
N GLN A 208 5.75 -1.57 3.71
CA GLN A 208 6.65 -2.64 4.12
C GLN A 208 7.22 -2.40 5.52
N ILE A 209 7.74 -1.20 5.78
CA ILE A 209 8.26 -0.83 7.10
C ILE A 209 7.15 -0.90 8.15
N ALA A 210 5.95 -0.40 7.84
CA ALA A 210 4.82 -0.49 8.76
C ALA A 210 4.48 -1.95 9.13
N LYS A 211 4.47 -2.87 8.17
CA LYS A 211 4.28 -4.31 8.43
C LYS A 211 5.38 -4.89 9.32
N MET A 212 6.64 -4.49 9.10
CA MET A 212 7.76 -4.92 9.93
C MET A 212 7.63 -4.42 11.37
N LEU A 213 7.30 -3.14 11.57
CA LEU A 213 7.11 -2.56 12.90
C LEU A 213 5.88 -3.14 13.63
N GLN A 214 4.79 -3.43 12.91
CA GLN A 214 3.59 -4.04 13.50
C GLN A 214 3.84 -5.47 13.97
N SER A 215 4.66 -6.22 13.25
CA SER A 215 5.03 -7.59 13.65
C SER A 215 6.07 -7.61 14.78
N HIS A 216 6.89 -6.56 14.91
CA HIS A 216 7.93 -6.43 15.93
C HIS A 216 7.82 -5.08 16.65
N PRO A 217 6.80 -4.87 17.50
CA PRO A 217 6.52 -3.58 18.13
C PRO A 217 7.58 -3.11 19.13
N ARG A 218 8.51 -4.00 19.50
CA ARG A 218 9.63 -3.72 20.43
C ARG A 218 10.98 -3.61 19.73
N VAL A 219 11.00 -3.33 18.42
CA VAL A 219 12.26 -3.12 17.72
C VAL A 219 13.01 -1.92 18.31
N SER A 220 14.30 -2.06 18.54
CA SER A 220 15.15 -0.97 19.02
C SER A 220 15.29 0.12 17.94
N PHE A 221 15.45 1.37 18.37
CA PHE A 221 15.70 2.47 17.44
C PHE A 221 16.94 2.20 16.59
N GLN A 222 18.00 1.64 17.19
CA GLN A 222 19.24 1.30 16.50
C GLN A 222 19.02 0.27 15.40
N SER A 223 18.28 -0.81 15.67
CA SER A 223 17.96 -1.84 14.69
C SER A 223 17.12 -1.30 13.53
N LEU A 224 16.17 -0.39 13.81
CA LEU A 224 15.45 0.31 12.73
C LEU A 224 16.40 1.18 11.90
N MET A 225 17.31 1.93 12.51
CA MET A 225 18.24 2.80 11.76
C MET A 225 19.20 1.98 10.87
N ASN A 226 19.69 0.85 11.38
CA ASN A 226 20.49 -0.08 10.60
C ASN A 226 19.73 -0.59 9.38
N LEU A 227 18.46 -0.99 9.55
CA LEU A 227 17.58 -1.36 8.43
C LEU A 227 17.41 -0.18 7.46
N MET A 228 17.12 1.01 7.96
CA MET A 228 16.87 2.20 7.14
C MET A 228 18.07 2.58 6.28
N CYS A 229 19.29 2.43 6.79
CA CYS A 229 20.53 2.64 6.01
C CYS A 229 20.65 1.73 4.79
N THR A 230 20.07 0.53 4.81
CA THR A 230 20.12 -0.40 3.67
C THR A 230 19.32 0.08 2.46
N TYR A 231 18.54 1.16 2.59
CA TYR A 231 17.81 1.78 1.50
C TYR A 231 18.61 2.87 0.78
N GLU A 232 19.88 3.10 1.15
CA GLU A 232 20.75 4.03 0.40
C GLU A 232 20.84 3.66 -1.09
N GLY A 233 20.99 2.35 -1.36
CA GLY A 233 21.06 1.81 -2.71
C GLY A 233 19.70 1.51 -3.36
N ILE A 234 18.56 1.99 -2.84
CA ILE A 234 17.23 1.49 -3.28
C ILE A 234 17.01 1.56 -4.81
N PHE A 235 17.56 2.54 -5.51
CA PHE A 235 17.41 2.70 -6.96
C PHE A 235 18.53 2.06 -7.79
N ILE A 236 19.49 1.40 -7.16
CA ILE A 236 20.70 0.85 -7.78
C ILE A 236 20.83 -0.64 -7.46
N ASP A 237 20.43 -1.04 -6.25
CA ASP A 237 20.46 -2.40 -5.76
C ASP A 237 19.60 -3.32 -6.64
N ARG A 238 20.18 -4.48 -6.97
CA ARG A 238 19.47 -5.54 -7.69
C ARG A 238 18.77 -6.45 -6.70
N CYS A 239 17.55 -6.83 -6.99
CA CYS A 239 16.85 -7.85 -6.22
C CYS A 239 17.65 -9.16 -6.20
N THR A 240 17.89 -9.75 -5.03
CA THR A 240 18.67 -10.99 -4.93
C THR A 240 17.95 -12.22 -5.50
N SER A 241 16.65 -12.12 -5.79
CA SER A 241 15.86 -13.22 -6.38
C SER A 241 15.76 -13.15 -7.91
N CYS A 242 15.56 -11.96 -8.50
CA CYS A 242 15.40 -11.81 -9.95
C CYS A 242 16.53 -11.05 -10.65
N GLU A 243 17.52 -10.58 -9.89
CA GLU A 243 18.71 -9.84 -10.33
C GLU A 243 18.43 -8.52 -11.06
N ARG A 244 17.20 -8.01 -11.01
CA ARG A 244 16.79 -6.74 -11.62
C ARG A 244 16.72 -5.62 -10.58
N VAL A 245 16.98 -4.40 -11.02
CA VAL A 245 16.74 -3.20 -10.22
C VAL A 245 15.24 -2.89 -10.16
N LEU A 246 14.55 -2.84 -11.30
CA LEU A 246 13.11 -2.62 -11.35
C LEU A 246 12.36 -3.93 -11.51
N SER A 247 11.24 -4.07 -10.79
CA SER A 247 10.31 -5.18 -10.99
C SER A 247 9.73 -5.13 -12.41
N ALA A 248 9.46 -6.29 -12.99
CA ALA A 248 8.75 -6.39 -14.27
C ALA A 248 7.33 -5.81 -14.18
N GLU A 249 6.71 -5.96 -13.00
CA GLU A 249 5.37 -5.46 -12.69
C GLU A 249 5.48 -4.20 -11.84
N GLY A 250 4.97 -3.08 -12.34
CA GLY A 250 4.86 -1.81 -11.58
C GLY A 250 6.13 -0.96 -11.51
N HIS A 251 7.26 -1.41 -12.09
CA HIS A 251 8.51 -0.66 -12.14
C HIS A 251 8.99 -0.14 -10.77
N VAL A 252 8.81 -0.96 -9.73
CA VAL A 252 9.20 -0.61 -8.36
C VAL A 252 10.56 -1.25 -8.05
N PRO A 253 11.50 -0.53 -7.42
CA PRO A 253 12.76 -1.11 -6.98
C PRO A 253 12.58 -2.16 -5.87
N PRO A 254 13.62 -2.92 -5.47
CA PRO A 254 13.52 -3.85 -4.37
C PRO A 254 13.32 -3.10 -3.04
N VAL A 255 12.07 -2.92 -2.63
CA VAL A 255 11.70 -2.23 -1.37
C VAL A 255 11.68 -3.16 -0.15
N VAL A 256 11.69 -4.48 -0.35
CA VAL A 256 11.74 -5.45 0.74
C VAL A 256 13.20 -5.65 1.15
N ARG A 257 13.42 -5.79 2.45
CA ARG A 257 14.72 -6.15 3.04
C ARG A 257 14.52 -7.42 3.86
N ILE A 258 15.30 -8.44 3.56
CA ILE A 258 15.28 -9.72 4.27
C ILE A 258 16.61 -9.85 4.99
N TRP A 259 16.57 -10.09 6.29
CA TRP A 259 17.77 -10.40 7.04
C TRP A 259 18.19 -11.85 6.78
N LEU A 260 19.43 -12.04 6.34
CA LEU A 260 20.05 -13.36 6.31
C LEU A 260 21.04 -13.46 7.46
N ASP A 261 20.74 -14.38 8.37
CA ASP A 261 21.71 -14.80 9.37
C ASP A 261 22.89 -15.44 8.66
N ALA A 262 24.03 -14.78 8.82
CA ALA A 262 25.29 -15.39 8.49
C ALA A 262 25.59 -16.43 9.57
N GLY A 263 26.10 -17.60 9.19
CA GLY A 263 26.47 -18.65 10.15
C GLY A 263 27.48 -18.15 11.19
N LYS A 264 27.91 -19.03 12.10
CA LYS A 264 28.75 -18.71 13.27
C LYS A 264 29.96 -17.77 13.01
N ASP A 265 30.48 -17.72 11.78
CA ASP A 265 31.71 -17.02 11.42
C ASP A 265 31.51 -15.74 10.59
N SER A 266 30.27 -15.33 10.27
CA SER A 266 30.03 -14.13 9.45
C SER A 266 28.94 -13.23 10.04
N LYS A 267 29.00 -11.93 9.72
CA LYS A 267 27.96 -10.96 10.11
C LYS A 267 26.77 -11.12 9.19
N GLY A 268 25.57 -11.20 9.75
CA GLY A 268 24.35 -11.23 8.96
C GLY A 268 24.22 -9.97 8.11
N ARG A 269 23.42 -10.07 7.04
CA ARG A 269 23.24 -8.96 6.10
C ARG A 269 21.79 -8.84 5.66
N TRP A 270 21.40 -7.62 5.31
CA TRP A 270 20.13 -7.35 4.67
C TRP A 270 20.25 -7.56 3.16
N GLU A 271 19.31 -8.31 2.59
CA GLU A 271 19.21 -8.51 1.16
C GLU A 271 18.00 -7.78 0.55
N PRO A 272 18.20 -7.04 -0.54
CA PRO A 272 17.13 -6.35 -1.25
C PRO A 272 16.27 -7.32 -2.06
N ARG A 273 14.94 -7.24 -1.93
CA ARG A 273 13.99 -7.97 -2.79
C ARG A 273 12.81 -7.12 -3.26
N HIS A 274 12.25 -7.46 -4.42
CA HIS A 274 10.94 -6.93 -4.83
C HIS A 274 9.83 -7.59 -4.00
N ALA A 275 8.73 -6.86 -3.81
CA ALA A 275 7.57 -7.37 -3.07
C ALA A 275 6.89 -8.57 -3.74
N SER A 276 7.00 -8.70 -5.07
CA SER A 276 6.46 -9.81 -5.85
C SER A 276 7.42 -11.00 -5.98
N CYS A 277 8.70 -10.85 -5.61
CA CYS A 277 9.64 -11.96 -5.66
C CYS A 277 9.43 -12.90 -4.47
N PRO A 278 9.49 -14.24 -4.68
CA PRO A 278 9.26 -15.20 -3.62
C PRO A 278 10.28 -15.04 -2.48
N GLN A 279 9.80 -15.20 -1.25
CA GLN A 279 10.63 -15.41 -0.08
C GLN A 279 11.02 -16.89 -0.11
N THR A 280 12.29 -17.16 -0.36
CA THR A 280 12.88 -18.50 -0.47
C THR A 280 13.47 -18.91 0.86
#